data_AF-A0AB74EYA8-F1
#
_entry.id   AF-A0AB74EYA8-F1
#
_cell.length_a   1.000
_cell.length_b   1.000
_cell.length_c   1.000
_cell.angle_alpha   90.00
_cell.angle_beta   90.00
_cell.angle_gamma   90.00
#
_symmetry.space_group_name_H-M   'P 1'
#
loop_
_entity.id
_entity.type
_entity.pdbx_description
1 polymer ?
#
loop_
_entity_poly.entity_id
_entity_poly.type
_entity_poly.pdbx_seq_one_letter_code
_entity_poly.pdbx_strand_id
1 'polypeptide(L)'
;MYCLYKTLEWFKNLRQQGIDIPLITQRGTLGLDTSQVYSDLWEFELLYHKRSEIENCQRAADLYVGPLLAGAPYDWISPLEAHYELACAELLETLVQQCKETSQLNIYQKKLKIITEP
;
A
#
# COMPACT_ATOMS: atom_id res chain seq x y z
N MET A 1 -12.60 -25.92 9.79
CA MET A 1 -13.88 -25.20 10.02
C MET A 1 -14.12 -24.82 11.49
N TYR A 2 -13.74 -25.66 12.47
CA TYR A 2 -13.95 -25.39 13.91
C TYR A 2 -13.18 -24.18 14.48
N CYS A 3 -12.05 -23.82 13.87
CA CYS A 3 -11.22 -22.69 14.34
C CYS A 3 -11.79 -21.32 13.97
N LEU A 4 -12.37 -21.16 12.78
CA LEU A 4 -12.90 -19.87 12.33
C LEU A 4 -14.05 -19.40 13.23
N TYR A 5 -14.99 -20.30 13.56
CA TYR A 5 -16.10 -19.98 14.45
C TYR A 5 -15.65 -19.50 15.83
N LYS A 6 -14.63 -20.15 16.42
CA LYS A 6 -14.06 -19.73 17.72
C LYS A 6 -13.40 -18.34 17.63
N THR A 7 -12.67 -18.08 16.54
CA THR A 7 -12.06 -16.77 16.28
C THR A 7 -13.13 -15.68 16.11
N LEU A 8 -14.25 -15.99 15.43
CA LEU A 8 -15.37 -15.05 15.27
C LEU A 8 -16.06 -14.74 16.60
N GLU A 9 -16.32 -15.74 17.43
CA GLU A 9 -16.88 -15.54 18.77
C GLU A 9 -15.92 -14.73 19.66
N TRP A 10 -14.63 -14.96 19.55
CA TRP A 10 -13.62 -14.17 20.26
C TRP A 10 -13.65 -12.68 19.85
N PHE A 11 -13.71 -12.39 18.54
CA PHE A 11 -13.86 -11.01 18.05
C PHE A 11 -15.16 -10.35 18.52
N LYS A 12 -16.27 -11.08 18.58
CA LYS A 12 -17.54 -10.56 19.12
C LYS A 12 -17.42 -10.19 20.61
N ASN A 13 -16.78 -11.04 21.41
CA ASN A 13 -16.60 -10.79 22.84
C ASN A 13 -15.75 -9.53 23.10
N LEU A 14 -14.72 -9.30 22.30
CA LEU A 14 -13.89 -8.10 22.42
C LEU A 14 -14.69 -6.81 22.13
N ARG A 15 -15.58 -6.83 21.14
CA ARG A 15 -16.48 -5.69 20.88
C ARG A 15 -17.43 -5.41 22.02
N GLN A 16 -17.95 -6.45 22.68
CA GLN A 16 -18.80 -6.29 23.87
C GLN A 16 -18.05 -5.66 25.05
N GLN A 17 -16.72 -5.75 25.06
CA GLN A 17 -15.84 -5.11 26.04
C GLN A 17 -15.42 -3.68 25.61
N GLY A 18 -15.98 -3.15 24.51
CA GLY A 18 -15.64 -1.83 23.98
C GLY A 18 -14.33 -1.78 23.21
N ILE A 19 -13.73 -2.93 22.87
CA ILE A 19 -12.54 -3.00 22.04
C ILE A 19 -13.00 -3.02 20.58
N ASP A 20 -12.71 -1.95 19.87
CA ASP A 20 -13.05 -1.85 18.45
C ASP A 20 -12.10 -2.72 17.62
N ILE A 21 -12.68 -3.52 16.74
CA ILE A 21 -11.95 -4.43 15.88
C ILE A 21 -12.53 -4.23 14.50
N PRO A 22 -11.74 -3.74 13.53
CA PRO A 22 -12.24 -3.35 12.22
C PRO A 22 -12.40 -4.58 11.33
N LEU A 23 -13.14 -5.58 11.79
CA LEU A 23 -13.47 -6.78 11.03
C LEU A 23 -14.96 -6.78 10.70
N ILE A 24 -15.39 -7.43 9.64
CA ILE A 24 -16.82 -7.58 9.36
C ILE A 24 -17.07 -9.04 9.02
N THR A 25 -18.24 -9.52 9.42
CA THR A 25 -18.63 -10.91 9.16
C THR A 25 -19.86 -10.90 8.28
N GLN A 26 -19.76 -11.46 7.07
CA GLN A 26 -20.89 -11.55 6.16
C GLN A 26 -20.93 -12.95 5.55
N ARG A 27 -22.05 -13.68 5.71
CA ARG A 27 -22.28 -14.99 5.08
C ARG A 27 -21.11 -15.99 5.20
N GLY A 28 -20.44 -16.02 6.36
CA GLY A 28 -19.34 -16.97 6.63
C GLY A 28 -17.96 -16.51 6.18
N THR A 29 -17.81 -15.30 5.65
CA THR A 29 -16.50 -14.67 5.41
C THR A 29 -16.14 -13.72 6.54
N LEU A 30 -14.82 -13.57 6.75
CA LEU A 30 -14.24 -12.53 7.58
C LEU A 30 -13.63 -11.48 6.64
N GLY A 31 -14.12 -10.25 6.73
CA GLY A 31 -13.58 -9.10 6.03
C GLY A 31 -12.95 -8.11 7.01
N LEU A 32 -12.25 -7.12 6.47
CA LEU A 32 -11.74 -5.95 7.19
C LEU A 32 -12.67 -4.76 6.89
N ASP A 33 -13.08 -4.02 7.92
CA ASP A 33 -13.75 -2.73 7.77
C ASP A 33 -12.72 -1.67 7.39
N THR A 34 -12.69 -1.37 6.09
CA THR A 34 -11.71 -0.44 5.52
C THR A 34 -11.97 1.01 5.92
N SER A 35 -13.16 1.35 6.43
CA SER A 35 -13.46 2.72 6.91
C SER A 35 -12.74 3.06 8.21
N GLN A 36 -12.24 2.05 8.92
CA GLN A 36 -11.59 2.17 10.22
C GLN A 36 -10.08 1.91 10.15
N VAL A 37 -9.56 1.58 8.96
CA VAL A 37 -8.17 1.19 8.78
C VAL A 37 -7.53 2.07 7.72
N TYR A 38 -6.44 2.71 8.09
CA TYR A 38 -5.56 3.35 7.13
C TYR A 38 -4.73 2.29 6.40
N SER A 39 -4.58 2.45 5.09
CA SER A 39 -3.76 1.62 4.21
C SER A 39 -2.93 2.52 3.32
N ASP A 40 -1.62 2.41 3.42
CA ASP A 40 -0.66 3.08 2.54
C ASP A 40 -0.85 2.67 1.08
N LEU A 41 -1.18 1.40 0.82
CA LEU A 41 -1.51 0.91 -0.52
C LEU A 41 -2.75 1.59 -1.11
N TRP A 42 -3.81 1.77 -0.32
CA TRP A 42 -5.00 2.48 -0.80
C TRP A 42 -4.74 3.97 -1.02
N GLU A 43 -3.94 4.59 -0.15
CA GLU A 43 -3.53 5.99 -0.35
C GLU A 43 -2.70 6.11 -1.64
N PHE A 44 -1.74 5.20 -1.85
CA PHE A 44 -0.92 5.16 -3.07
C PHE A 44 -1.79 5.06 -4.34
N GLU A 45 -2.72 4.12 -4.40
CA GLU A 45 -3.62 3.94 -5.55
C GLU A 45 -4.44 5.20 -5.84
N LEU A 46 -4.99 5.80 -4.80
CA LEU A 46 -5.81 7.01 -4.94
C LEU A 46 -4.98 8.19 -5.48
N LEU A 47 -3.75 8.35 -4.99
CA LEU A 47 -2.82 9.38 -5.45
C LEU A 47 -2.32 9.11 -6.86
N TYR A 48 -2.04 7.85 -7.19
CA TYR A 48 -1.62 7.42 -8.52
C TYR A 48 -2.70 7.69 -9.58
N HIS A 49 -3.98 7.48 -9.24
CA HIS A 49 -5.09 7.87 -10.11
C HIS A 49 -5.22 9.38 -10.29
N LYS A 50 -4.70 10.18 -9.36
CA LYS A 50 -4.69 11.66 -9.40
C LYS A 50 -3.30 12.25 -9.68
N ARG A 51 -2.41 11.47 -10.32
CA ARG A 51 -1.01 11.84 -10.63
C ARG A 51 -0.83 12.99 -11.64
N SER A 52 -1.90 13.62 -12.09
CA SER A 52 -1.81 14.89 -12.84
C SER A 52 -1.29 16.04 -11.97
N GLU A 53 -1.46 15.94 -10.65
CA GLU A 53 -0.93 16.91 -9.69
C GLU A 53 0.41 16.40 -9.15
N ILE A 54 1.45 17.24 -9.23
CA ILE A 54 2.82 16.83 -8.87
C ILE A 54 2.96 16.45 -7.40
N GLU A 55 2.18 17.08 -6.51
CA GLU A 55 2.14 16.77 -5.08
C GLU A 55 1.65 15.33 -4.83
N ASN A 56 0.70 14.86 -5.64
CA ASN A 56 0.23 13.48 -5.56
C ASN A 56 1.31 12.50 -6.01
N CYS A 57 2.09 12.84 -7.04
CA CYS A 57 3.25 12.05 -7.45
C CYS A 57 4.29 11.96 -6.33
N GLN A 58 4.60 13.09 -5.69
CA GLN A 58 5.55 13.14 -4.57
C GLN A 58 5.09 12.24 -3.42
N ARG A 59 3.85 12.43 -2.96
CA ARG A 59 3.31 11.65 -1.85
C ARG A 59 3.21 10.17 -2.16
N ALA A 60 2.75 9.79 -3.35
CA ALA A 60 2.69 8.39 -3.77
C ALA A 60 4.09 7.77 -3.85
N ALA A 61 5.06 8.48 -4.42
CA ALA A 61 6.44 8.03 -4.43
C ALA A 61 6.96 7.84 -3.00
N ASP A 62 6.65 8.73 -2.05
CA ASP A 62 7.10 8.63 -0.66
C ASP A 62 6.49 7.42 0.08
N LEU A 63 5.24 7.05 -0.22
CA LEU A 63 4.58 5.87 0.34
C LEU A 63 5.26 4.56 -0.08
N TYR A 64 5.82 4.50 -1.28
CA TYR A 64 6.50 3.30 -1.78
C TYR A 64 7.91 3.16 -1.17
N VAL A 65 8.04 2.42 -0.07
CA VAL A 65 9.33 2.28 0.64
C VAL A 65 10.14 1.05 0.23
N GLY A 66 9.56 0.14 -0.55
CA GLY A 66 10.19 -1.10 -1.02
C GLY A 66 9.17 -2.09 -1.58
N PRO A 67 9.59 -3.32 -1.91
CA PRO A 67 8.73 -4.34 -2.48
C PRO A 67 7.51 -4.63 -1.60
N LEU A 68 6.36 -4.82 -2.25
CA LEU A 68 5.08 -5.11 -1.60
C LEU A 68 5.21 -6.39 -0.75
N LEU A 69 4.89 -6.28 0.55
CA LEU A 69 4.92 -7.41 1.48
C LEU A 69 6.28 -8.14 1.52
N ALA A 70 7.38 -7.38 1.41
CA ALA A 70 8.75 -7.92 1.45
C ALA A 70 8.96 -8.98 2.54
N GLY A 71 9.48 -10.15 2.14
CA GLY A 71 9.71 -11.30 3.02
C GLY A 71 8.53 -12.28 3.11
N ALA A 72 7.39 -12.00 2.48
CA ALA A 72 6.28 -12.93 2.39
C ALA A 72 6.48 -13.91 1.20
N PRO A 73 6.44 -15.23 1.41
CA PRO A 73 6.80 -16.22 0.38
C PRO A 73 5.61 -16.59 -0.53
N TYR A 74 4.75 -15.63 -0.86
CA TYR A 74 3.51 -15.94 -1.59
C TYR A 74 3.61 -15.61 -3.08
N ASP A 75 3.49 -16.62 -3.93
CA ASP A 75 3.58 -16.48 -5.39
C ASP A 75 2.54 -15.52 -5.99
N TRP A 76 1.39 -15.35 -5.32
CA TRP A 76 0.34 -14.44 -5.81
C TRP A 76 0.71 -12.95 -5.65
N ILE A 77 1.77 -12.63 -4.89
CA ILE A 77 2.23 -11.26 -4.66
C ILE A 77 3.03 -10.71 -5.84
N SER A 78 3.80 -11.56 -6.52
CA SER A 78 4.69 -11.15 -7.60
C SER A 78 4.06 -10.26 -8.68
N PRO A 79 2.84 -10.52 -9.20
CA PRO A 79 2.22 -9.60 -10.16
C PRO A 79 1.85 -8.23 -9.54
N LEU A 80 1.53 -8.18 -8.25
CA LEU A 80 1.23 -6.95 -7.53
C LEU A 80 2.52 -6.16 -7.25
N GLU A 81 3.60 -6.83 -6.82
CA GLU A 81 4.93 -6.21 -6.68
C GLU A 81 5.34 -5.51 -7.98
N ALA A 82 5.33 -6.24 -9.09
CA ALA A 82 5.69 -5.68 -10.39
C ALA A 82 4.80 -4.49 -10.78
N HIS A 83 3.51 -4.54 -10.47
CA HIS A 83 2.60 -3.42 -10.71
C HIS A 83 3.00 -2.16 -9.94
N TYR A 84 3.25 -2.28 -8.63
CA TYR A 84 3.61 -1.14 -7.79
C TYR A 84 5.02 -0.61 -8.07
N GLU A 85 5.96 -1.48 -8.42
CA GLU A 85 7.30 -1.08 -8.86
C GLU A 85 7.25 -0.23 -10.12
N LEU A 86 6.51 -0.69 -11.15
CA LEU A 86 6.33 0.05 -12.39
C LEU A 86 5.61 1.38 -12.16
N ALA A 87 4.50 1.37 -11.40
CA ALA A 87 3.77 2.58 -11.07
C ALA A 87 4.66 3.60 -10.33
N CYS A 88 5.47 3.16 -9.38
CA CYS A 88 6.39 4.04 -8.67
C CYS A 88 7.50 4.57 -9.58
N ALA A 89 8.03 3.75 -10.50
CA ALA A 89 9.02 4.20 -11.48
C ALA A 89 8.47 5.31 -12.38
N GLU A 90 7.25 5.15 -12.91
CA GLU A 90 6.59 6.18 -13.74
C GLU A 90 6.40 7.51 -12.99
N LEU A 91 6.00 7.44 -11.71
CA LEU A 91 5.89 8.63 -10.86
C LEU A 91 7.24 9.32 -10.67
N LEU A 92 8.30 8.55 -10.40
CA LEU A 92 9.64 9.08 -10.20
C LEU A 92 10.22 9.70 -11.47
N GLU A 93 9.98 9.11 -12.64
CA GLU A 93 10.37 9.72 -13.93
C GLU A 93 9.70 11.08 -14.13
N THR A 94 8.40 11.17 -13.83
CA THR A 94 7.65 12.43 -13.89
C THR A 94 8.24 13.47 -12.93
N LEU A 95 8.56 13.06 -11.70
CA LEU A 95 9.18 13.92 -10.71
C LEU A 95 10.57 14.41 -11.14
N VAL A 96 11.40 13.53 -11.71
CA VAL A 96 12.72 13.87 -12.24
C VAL A 96 12.64 14.91 -13.36
N GLN A 97 11.65 14.81 -14.25
CA GLN A 97 11.48 15.76 -15.35
C GLN A 97 11.03 17.15 -14.87
N GLN A 98 10.26 17.23 -13.80
CA GLN A 98 9.66 18.48 -13.31
C GLN A 98 10.47 19.12 -12.17
N CYS A 99 11.36 18.37 -11.52
CA CYS A 99 12.13 18.84 -10.37
C CYS A 99 13.19 19.86 -10.78
N LYS A 100 13.18 21.03 -10.13
CA LYS A 100 14.17 22.10 -10.33
C LYS A 100 15.26 22.09 -9.25
N GLU A 101 15.01 21.43 -8.12
CA GLU A 101 15.92 21.41 -6.98
C GLU A 101 16.87 20.21 -7.06
N THR A 102 18.17 20.47 -7.06
CA THR A 102 19.21 19.44 -7.26
C THR A 102 19.21 18.39 -6.14
N SER A 103 18.91 18.77 -4.90
CA SER A 103 18.86 17.86 -3.74
C SER A 103 17.76 16.80 -3.92
N GLN A 104 16.56 17.24 -4.28
CA GLN A 104 15.37 16.41 -4.42
C GLN A 104 15.42 15.57 -5.70
N LEU A 105 15.97 16.13 -6.78
CA LEU A 105 16.29 15.40 -8.01
C LEU A 105 17.21 14.20 -7.73
N ASN A 106 18.28 14.38 -6.95
CA ASN A 106 19.20 13.29 -6.60
C ASN A 106 18.50 12.17 -5.82
N ILE A 107 17.55 12.52 -4.94
CA ILE A 107 16.76 11.54 -4.18
C ILE A 107 15.90 10.71 -5.12
N TYR A 108 15.17 11.36 -6.04
CA TYR A 108 14.30 10.66 -6.99
C TYR A 108 15.09 9.77 -7.95
N GLN A 109 16.21 10.25 -8.49
CA GLN A 109 17.08 9.46 -9.36
C GLN A 109 17.65 8.24 -8.64
N LYS A 110 18.08 8.41 -7.38
CA LYS A 110 18.59 7.28 -6.57
C LYS A 110 17.50 6.24 -6.34
N LYS A 111 16.28 6.68 -6.03
CA LYS A 111 15.15 5.77 -5.79
C LYS A 111 14.73 5.04 -7.07
N LEU A 112 14.67 5.75 -8.19
CA LEU A 112 14.38 5.17 -9.50
C LEU A 112 15.42 4.10 -9.84
N LYS A 113 16.71 4.40 -9.64
CA LYS A 113 17.81 3.46 -9.85
C LYS A 113 17.64 2.16 -9.04
N ILE A 114 17.25 2.26 -7.77
CA ILE A 114 17.00 1.08 -6.91
C ILE A 114 15.86 0.21 -7.46
N ILE A 115 14.83 0.81 -8.05
CA ILE A 115 13.68 0.08 -8.60
C ILE A 115 14.01 -0.54 -9.96
N THR A 116 14.81 0.14 -10.77
CA THR A 116 15.09 -0.27 -12.16
C THR A 116 16.34 -1.13 -12.33
N GLU A 117 17.27 -1.12 -11.37
CA GLU A 117 18.50 -1.93 -11.44
C GLU A 117 18.39 -3.20 -10.59
N PRO A 118 18.62 -4.40 -11.18
CA PRO A 118 18.51 -5.70 -10.52
C PRO A 118 19.67 -6.03 -9.57
#